data_AF-A0A8T3MQS9-F1
#
_entry.id   AF-A0A8T3MQS9-F1
#
_cell.length_a   1.000
_cell.length_b   1.000
_cell.length_c   1.000
_cell.angle_alpha   90.00
_cell.angle_beta   90.00
_cell.angle_gamma   90.00
#
_symmetry.space_group_name_H-M   'P 1'
#
loop_
_entity.id
_entity.type
_entity.pdbx_description
1 polymer ?
#
loop_
_entity_poly.entity_id
_entity_poly.type
_entity_poly.pdbx_seq_one_letter_code
_entity_poly.pdbx_strand_id
1 'polypeptide(L)'
;MPSTAEGPVALELEVVIGGLEAPLDVATAGDGSGRLFVVEQVGRIRIVDEGTLGERPFLDISARIASGGERGLLGLAFHPEFPVDPRLFVNYTDLKGDTVIAEYTLAADAARADPDSELVLLRIRQPFANHNG
;
A
#
# COMPACT_ATOMS: atom_id res chain seq x y z
N MET A 1 -29.91 31.19 -24.23
CA MET A 1 -28.72 30.38 -23.92
C MET A 1 -28.29 30.74 -22.50
N PRO A 2 -28.38 29.86 -21.49
CA PRO A 2 -27.81 30.19 -20.19
C PRO A 2 -26.29 30.13 -20.31
N SER A 3 -25.63 31.20 -19.85
CA SER A 3 -24.19 31.34 -19.78
C SER A 3 -23.70 30.64 -18.51
N THR A 4 -22.86 29.62 -18.63
CA THR A 4 -22.07 29.10 -17.51
C THR A 4 -20.99 30.12 -17.19
N ALA A 5 -21.14 30.83 -16.07
CA ALA A 5 -20.05 31.60 -15.49
C ALA A 5 -19.06 30.61 -14.86
N GLU A 6 -17.96 30.30 -15.56
CA GLU A 6 -16.83 29.58 -14.98
C GLU A 6 -16.02 30.57 -14.13
N GLY A 7 -16.35 30.64 -12.84
CA GLY A 7 -15.46 31.24 -11.85
C GLY A 7 -14.22 30.35 -11.64
N PRO A 8 -13.10 30.90 -11.14
CA PRO A 8 -11.92 30.09 -10.86
C PRO A 8 -12.23 29.03 -9.79
N VAL A 9 -11.88 27.77 -10.07
CA VAL A 9 -11.93 26.69 -9.07
C VAL A 9 -10.82 26.95 -8.05
N ALA A 10 -11.20 27.14 -6.79
CA ALA A 10 -10.26 27.21 -5.67
C ALA A 10 -10.04 25.80 -5.10
N LEU A 11 -8.77 25.44 -4.92
CA LEU A 11 -8.36 24.19 -4.29
C LEU A 11 -7.67 24.51 -2.97
N GLU A 12 -8.03 23.77 -1.93
CA GLU A 12 -7.39 23.83 -0.62
C GLU A 12 -6.80 22.47 -0.29
N LEU A 13 -5.69 22.47 0.45
CA LEU A 13 -5.06 21.26 0.95
C LEU A 13 -5.36 21.15 2.44
N GLU A 14 -5.94 20.02 2.84
CA GLU A 14 -6.14 19.66 4.23
C GLU A 14 -5.24 18.47 4.58
N VAL A 15 -4.57 18.56 5.72
CA VAL A 15 -3.78 17.43 6.24
C VAL A 15 -4.76 16.41 6.82
N VAL A 16 -4.88 15.26 6.16
CA VAL A 16 -5.71 14.15 6.64
C VAL A 16 -5.05 13.39 7.79
N ILE A 17 -3.74 13.13 7.69
CA ILE A 17 -3.00 12.37 8.69
C ILE A 17 -1.50 12.69 8.69
N GLY A 18 -0.84 12.55 9.83
CA GLY A 18 0.61 12.62 9.99
C GLY A 18 1.17 11.34 10.64
N GLY A 19 2.49 11.30 10.90
CA GLY A 19 3.13 10.17 11.59
C GLY A 19 3.43 8.95 10.72
N LEU A 20 3.35 9.09 9.40
CA LEU A 20 3.74 8.09 8.42
C LEU A 20 5.24 8.15 8.13
N GLU A 21 5.85 7.00 7.83
CA GLU A 21 7.26 6.85 7.49
C GLU A 21 7.42 6.60 5.98
N ALA A 22 7.88 7.62 5.24
CA ALA A 22 8.11 7.55 3.78
C ALA A 22 6.94 6.90 2.98
N PRO A 23 5.73 7.49 3.00
CA PRO A 23 4.57 6.94 2.29
C PRO A 23 4.77 7.04 0.77
N LEU A 24 4.43 5.98 0.04
CA LEU A 24 4.61 5.88 -1.42
C LEU A 24 3.31 5.65 -2.20
N ASP A 25 2.32 5.00 -1.60
CA ASP A 25 1.05 4.67 -2.25
C ASP A 25 -0.10 4.70 -1.21
N VAL A 26 -1.33 4.88 -1.69
CA VAL A 26 -2.55 4.82 -0.89
C VAL A 26 -3.65 4.11 -1.67
N ALA A 27 -4.25 3.09 -1.06
CA ALA A 27 -5.34 2.33 -1.64
C ALA A 27 -6.57 2.29 -0.71
N THR A 28 -7.74 2.06 -1.30
CA THR A 28 -8.92 1.59 -0.55
C THR A 28 -9.09 0.10 -0.81
N ALA A 29 -9.67 -0.62 0.15
CA ALA A 29 -9.91 -2.06 -0.01
C ALA A 29 -11.16 -2.39 -0.84
N GLY A 30 -11.97 -1.39 -1.22
CA GLY A 30 -13.24 -1.61 -1.93
C GLY A 30 -14.33 -2.31 -1.10
N ASP A 31 -14.11 -2.49 0.21
CA ASP A 31 -14.99 -3.24 1.12
C ASP A 31 -16.11 -2.38 1.77
N GLY A 32 -16.22 -1.12 1.36
CA GLY A 32 -17.18 -0.17 1.93
C GLY A 32 -16.82 0.36 3.33
N SER A 33 -15.67 -0.02 3.90
CA SER A 33 -15.25 0.45 5.23
C SER A 33 -14.79 1.91 5.25
N GLY A 34 -14.37 2.45 4.10
CA GLY A 34 -13.80 3.80 4.02
C GLY A 34 -12.35 3.90 4.51
N ARG A 35 -11.75 2.79 4.96
CA ARG A 35 -10.36 2.73 5.39
C ARG A 35 -9.40 3.01 4.24
N LEU A 36 -8.35 3.78 4.53
CA LEU A 36 -7.21 3.98 3.64
C LEU A 36 -6.06 3.09 4.08
N PHE A 37 -5.39 2.47 3.13
CA PHE A 37 -4.23 1.61 3.32
C PHE A 37 -3.02 2.32 2.71
N VAL A 38 -2.16 2.85 3.57
CA VAL A 38 -1.00 3.64 3.17
C VAL A 38 0.24 2.75 3.14
N VAL A 39 0.90 2.69 2.00
CA VAL A 39 2.14 1.95 1.81
C VAL A 39 3.32 2.80 2.28
N GLU A 40 4.06 2.30 3.26
CA GLU A 40 5.32 2.88 3.74
C GLU A 40 6.50 2.15 3.10
N GLN A 41 7.45 2.90 2.52
CA GLN A 41 8.60 2.35 1.79
C GLN A 41 9.38 1.29 2.58
N VAL A 42 9.42 1.43 3.91
CA VAL A 42 10.13 0.54 4.84
C VAL A 42 9.51 -0.85 4.99
N GLY A 43 8.42 -1.14 4.28
CA GLY A 43 7.83 -2.48 4.24
C GLY A 43 6.58 -2.65 5.09
N ARG A 44 5.85 -1.57 5.35
CA ARG A 44 4.63 -1.60 6.15
C ARG A 44 3.45 -1.06 5.35
N ILE A 45 2.27 -1.61 5.60
CA ILE A 45 1.00 -1.03 5.17
C ILE A 45 0.29 -0.53 6.43
N ARG A 46 -0.01 0.77 6.51
CA ARG A 46 -0.71 1.38 7.64
C ARG A 46 -2.19 1.55 7.32
N ILE A 47 -3.03 1.45 8.35
CA ILE A 47 -4.46 1.71 8.23
C ILE A 47 -4.73 3.12 8.74
N VAL A 48 -5.40 3.94 7.94
CA VAL A 48 -6.04 5.17 8.38
C VAL A 48 -7.54 4.95 8.34
N ASP A 49 -8.18 5.16 9.47
CA ASP A 49 -9.61 4.96 9.63
C ASP A 49 -10.19 6.19 10.34
N GLU A 50 -11.18 6.83 9.72
CA GLU A 50 -11.81 8.07 10.22
C GLU A 50 -10.79 9.14 10.70
N GLY A 51 -9.71 9.34 9.94
CA GLY A 51 -8.66 10.32 10.28
C GLY A 51 -7.71 9.89 11.41
N THR A 52 -7.77 8.62 11.84
CA THR A 52 -6.90 8.06 12.88
C THR A 52 -5.93 7.05 12.26
N LEU A 53 -4.64 7.20 12.56
CA LEU A 53 -3.61 6.23 12.18
C LEU A 53 -3.62 5.06 13.17
N GLY A 54 -3.82 3.85 12.65
CA GLY A 54 -3.78 2.63 13.46
C GLY A 54 -2.40 2.40 14.11
N GLU A 55 -2.42 1.93 15.36
CA GLU A 55 -1.20 1.63 16.14
C GLU A 55 -0.36 0.53 15.49
N ARG A 56 -1.03 -0.48 14.92
CA ARG A 56 -0.39 -1.62 14.25
C ARG A 56 -0.56 -1.51 12.74
N PRO A 57 0.44 -1.93 11.95
CA PRO A 57 0.29 -2.02 10.51
C PRO A 57 -0.72 -3.12 10.14
N PHE A 58 -1.36 -2.94 8.99
CA PHE A 58 -2.14 -3.97 8.30
C PHE A 58 -1.27 -5.14 7.86
N LEU A 59 -0.07 -4.84 7.34
CA LEU A 59 0.95 -5.81 6.94
C LEU A 59 2.33 -5.24 7.32
N ASP A 60 3.20 -6.07 7.88
CA ASP A 60 4.62 -5.73 8.10
C ASP A 60 5.49 -6.84 7.52
N ILE A 61 6.21 -6.51 6.45
CA ILE A 61 7.19 -7.37 5.79
C ILE A 61 8.56 -6.70 5.72
N SER A 62 8.82 -5.73 6.61
CA SER A 62 10.07 -4.96 6.66
C SER A 62 11.31 -5.84 6.76
N ALA A 63 11.21 -6.99 7.42
CA ALA A 63 12.29 -7.98 7.52
C ALA A 63 12.68 -8.64 6.18
N ARG A 64 11.86 -8.50 5.13
CA ARG A 64 12.06 -9.10 3.80
C ARG A 64 12.50 -8.08 2.74
N ILE A 65 12.55 -6.79 3.09
CA ILE A 65 12.67 -5.69 2.15
C ILE A 65 14.02 -4.99 2.26
N ALA A 66 14.64 -4.68 1.12
CA ALA A 66 15.66 -3.64 1.04
C ALA A 66 14.99 -2.31 0.69
N SER A 67 15.17 -1.28 1.52
CA SER A 67 14.55 0.04 1.32
C SER A 67 15.57 1.12 0.98
N GLY A 68 15.07 2.24 0.45
CA GLY A 68 15.84 3.44 0.12
C GLY A 68 16.07 3.60 -1.38
N GLY A 69 16.16 4.86 -1.84
CA GLY A 69 16.10 5.19 -3.27
C GLY A 69 14.74 4.78 -3.83
N GLU A 70 14.75 4.01 -4.91
CA GLU A 70 13.54 3.43 -5.52
C GLU A 70 13.24 2.01 -5.02
N ARG A 71 13.90 1.55 -3.94
CA ARG A 71 13.65 0.24 -3.35
C ARG A 71 12.76 0.36 -2.13
N GLY A 72 11.94 -0.65 -1.88
CA GLY A 72 11.06 -0.71 -0.73
C GLY A 72 9.80 -1.50 -1.03
N LEU A 73 8.76 -1.27 -0.24
CA LEU A 73 7.38 -1.61 -0.63
C LEU A 73 6.82 -0.49 -1.51
N LEU A 74 6.44 -0.82 -2.74
CA LEU A 74 6.22 0.16 -3.82
C LEU A 74 4.77 0.21 -4.32
N GLY A 75 3.96 -0.81 -4.03
CA GLY A 75 2.56 -0.82 -4.46
C GLY A 75 1.70 -1.82 -3.73
N LEU A 76 0.40 -1.55 -3.72
CA LEU A 76 -0.64 -2.37 -3.12
C LEU A 76 -1.87 -2.43 -4.04
N ALA A 77 -2.43 -3.61 -4.20
CA ALA A 77 -3.76 -3.81 -4.77
C ALA A 77 -4.54 -4.87 -3.98
N PHE A 78 -5.81 -4.60 -3.70
CA PHE A 78 -6.73 -5.60 -3.15
C PHE A 78 -7.35 -6.43 -4.28
N HIS A 79 -7.74 -7.67 -3.97
CA HIS A 79 -8.55 -8.43 -4.91
C HIS A 79 -9.87 -7.68 -5.21
N PRO A 80 -10.40 -7.68 -6.45
CA PRO A 80 -11.64 -6.98 -6.79
C PRO A 80 -12.87 -7.40 -5.97
N GLU A 81 -12.87 -8.61 -5.44
CA GLU A 81 -13.93 -9.17 -4.58
C GLU A 81 -13.56 -9.15 -3.09
N PHE A 82 -12.58 -8.35 -2.68
CA PHE A 82 -12.23 -8.22 -1.27
C PHE A 82 -13.41 -7.64 -0.46
N PRO A 83 -13.73 -8.18 0.73
CA PRO A 83 -13.00 -9.22 1.48
C PRO A 83 -13.52 -10.65 1.27
N VAL A 84 -14.49 -10.88 0.36
CA VAL A 84 -15.00 -12.23 0.06
C VAL A 84 -13.87 -13.12 -0.44
N ASP A 85 -13.04 -12.56 -1.32
CA ASP A 85 -11.71 -13.07 -1.60
C ASP A 85 -10.69 -12.26 -0.80
N PRO A 86 -10.11 -12.82 0.29
CA PRO A 86 -9.32 -12.08 1.26
C PRO A 86 -7.88 -11.80 0.79
N ARG A 87 -7.65 -11.81 -0.53
CA ARG A 87 -6.34 -11.62 -1.14
C ARG A 87 -6.00 -10.15 -1.37
N LEU A 88 -4.72 -9.86 -1.22
CA LEU A 88 -4.08 -8.61 -1.63
C LEU A 88 -2.74 -8.93 -2.30
N PHE A 89 -2.23 -7.96 -3.05
CA PHE A 89 -1.04 -8.08 -3.86
C PHE A 89 -0.13 -6.89 -3.58
N VAL A 90 1.17 -7.17 -3.45
CA VAL A 90 2.19 -6.15 -3.21
C VAL A 90 3.30 -6.23 -4.24
N ASN A 91 3.90 -5.09 -4.56
CA ASN A 91 5.15 -4.97 -5.29
C ASN A 91 6.23 -4.47 -4.34
N TYR A 92 7.34 -5.20 -4.19
CA TYR A 92 8.44 -4.79 -3.32
C TYR A 92 9.82 -5.17 -3.86
N THR A 93 10.87 -4.55 -3.31
CA THR A 93 12.26 -4.93 -3.54
C THR A 93 12.77 -5.81 -2.39
N ASP A 94 13.19 -7.04 -2.68
CA ASP A 94 13.68 -7.98 -1.67
C ASP A 94 15.09 -7.62 -1.15
N LEU A 95 15.59 -8.35 -0.15
CA LEU A 95 16.92 -8.14 0.42
C LEU A 95 18.08 -8.33 -0.57
N LYS A 96 17.85 -8.98 -1.72
CA LYS A 96 18.84 -9.13 -2.79
C LYS A 96 18.78 -7.99 -3.81
N GLY A 97 17.77 -7.12 -3.70
CA GLY A 97 17.51 -6.05 -4.64
C GLY A 97 16.53 -6.43 -5.75
N ASP A 98 15.99 -7.65 -5.76
CA ASP A 98 15.09 -8.10 -6.84
C ASP A 98 13.69 -7.53 -6.64
N THR A 99 13.00 -7.18 -7.74
CA THR A 99 11.57 -6.84 -7.72
C THR A 99 10.75 -8.11 -7.50
N VAL A 100 9.80 -8.07 -6.58
CA VAL A 100 8.91 -9.18 -6.23
C VAL A 100 7.46 -8.70 -6.27
N ILE A 101 6.61 -9.43 -6.99
CA ILE A 101 5.16 -9.35 -6.88
C ILE A 101 4.69 -10.55 -6.08
N ALA A 102 4.00 -10.30 -4.97
CA ALA A 102 3.53 -11.35 -4.07
C ALA A 102 2.07 -11.14 -3.70
N GLU A 103 1.37 -12.26 -3.52
CA GLU A 103 0.03 -12.35 -2.95
C GLU A 103 0.15 -12.60 -1.43
N TYR A 104 -0.75 -11.99 -0.68
CA TYR A 104 -0.97 -12.21 0.76
C TYR A 104 -2.47 -12.37 1.02
N THR A 105 -2.83 -13.00 2.14
CA THR A 105 -4.21 -13.18 2.58
C THR A 105 -4.44 -12.58 3.96
N LEU A 106 -5.71 -12.32 4.31
CA LEU A 106 -6.07 -11.93 5.68
C LEU A 106 -5.72 -13.04 6.68
N ALA A 107 -5.21 -12.61 7.84
CA ALA A 107 -5.07 -13.44 9.01
C ALA A 107 -6.44 -13.87 9.55
N ALA A 108 -6.45 -14.85 10.45
CA ALA A 108 -7.67 -15.40 11.03
C ALA A 108 -8.53 -14.36 11.79
N ASP A 109 -7.93 -13.26 12.27
CA ASP A 109 -8.64 -12.16 12.93
C ASP A 109 -9.33 -11.20 11.95
N ALA A 110 -9.12 -11.36 10.64
CA ALA A 110 -9.58 -10.51 9.54
C ALA A 110 -9.26 -9.01 9.69
N ALA A 111 -8.42 -8.65 10.66
CA ALA A 111 -8.04 -7.26 10.93
C ALA A 111 -6.77 -6.87 10.16
N ARG A 112 -5.94 -7.86 9.81
CA ARG A 112 -4.60 -7.70 9.23
C ARG A 112 -4.32 -8.76 8.16
N ALA A 113 -3.39 -8.48 7.27
CA ALA A 113 -2.80 -9.48 6.41
C ALA A 113 -1.81 -10.34 7.21
N ASP A 114 -1.74 -11.63 6.88
CA ASP A 114 -0.81 -12.57 7.48
C ASP A 114 0.56 -12.45 6.77
N PRO A 115 1.62 -11.96 7.43
CA PRO A 115 2.93 -11.85 6.80
C PRO A 115 3.55 -13.21 6.45
N ASP A 116 3.03 -14.32 6.94
CA ASP A 116 3.54 -15.67 6.64
C ASP A 116 2.76 -16.36 5.51
N SER A 117 1.71 -15.74 4.98
CA SER A 117 0.93 -16.26 3.87
C SER A 117 1.54 -15.96 2.48
N GLU A 118 2.78 -15.49 2.42
CA GLU A 118 3.37 -14.99 1.18
C GLU A 118 3.37 -16.05 0.08
N LEU A 119 2.76 -15.69 -1.07
CA LEU A 119 2.90 -16.42 -2.31
C LEU A 119 3.54 -15.51 -3.36
N VAL A 120 4.82 -15.78 -3.68
CA VAL A 120 5.53 -15.06 -4.74
C VAL A 120 4.96 -15.45 -6.10
N LEU A 121 4.40 -14.46 -6.82
CA LEU A 121 3.83 -14.63 -8.15
C LEU A 121 4.87 -14.36 -9.25
N LEU A 122 5.72 -13.36 -9.03
CA LEU A 122 6.76 -12.96 -9.97
C LEU A 122 7.98 -12.45 -9.22
N ARG A 123 9.17 -12.82 -9.71
CA ARG A 123 10.44 -12.24 -9.26
C ARG A 123 11.28 -11.85 -10.47
N ILE A 124 11.74 -10.61 -10.50
CA ILE A 124 12.57 -10.05 -11.56
C ILE A 124 13.88 -9.59 -10.94
N ARG A 125 14.99 -10.10 -11.48
CA ARG A 125 16.31 -9.66 -11.05
C ARG A 125 16.56 -8.20 -11.43
N GLN A 126 16.98 -7.39 -10.47
CA GLN A 126 17.40 -6.01 -10.73
C GLN A 126 18.92 -5.89 -10.60
N PRO A 127 19.65 -5.50 -11.68
CA PRO A 127 21.09 -5.34 -11.63
C PRO A 127 21.53 -4.03 -10.93
N PHE A 128 20.62 -3.08 -10.74
CA PHE A 128 20.87 -1.77 -10.15
C PHE A 128 19.80 -1.44 -9.09
N ALA A 129 20.05 -0.42 -8.27
CA ALA A 129 19.14 -0.02 -7.20
C ALA A 129 18.01 0.91 -7.65
N ASN A 130 17.89 1.18 -8.95
CA ASN A 130 16.90 2.04 -9.58
C ASN A 130 16.20 1.31 -10.74
N HIS A 131 15.05 1.85 -11.16
CA HIS A 131 14.06 1.26 -12.06
C HIS A 131 13.39 0.00 -11.49
N ASN A 132 12.96 0.05 -10.23
CA ASN A 132 12.37 -1.10 -9.53
C ASN A 132 10.82 -1.10 -9.53
N GLY A 133 10.19 -0.07 -10.10
CA GLY A 133 8.73 0.14 -10.13
C GLY A 133 8.04 -0.44 -11.34
#